data_AF-A0A949MFX0-F1
#
_entry.id   AF-A0A949MFX0-F1
#
_cell.length_a   1.000
_cell.length_b   1.000
_cell.length_c   1.000
_cell.angle_alpha   90.00
_cell.angle_beta   90.00
_cell.angle_gamma   90.00
#
_symmetry.space_group_name_H-M   'P 1'
#
loop_
_entity.id
_entity.type
_entity.pdbx_description
1 polymer ?
#
loop_
_entity_poly.entity_id
_entity_poly.type
_entity_poly.pdbx_seq_one_letter_code
_entity_poly.pdbx_strand_id
1 'polypeptide(L)' 'MKLLIFSHANGFPASTYRKLFALLAPDYRVASIEKYGHAPHYPVTDNWPRLVDELCALIEREAVGERALLVGH' A
#
# COMPACT_ATOMS: atom_id res chain seq x y z
N MET A 1 12.85 9.81 8.33
CA MET A 1 12.38 8.95 7.22
C MET A 1 11.04 9.49 6.72
N LYS A 2 10.83 9.54 5.41
CA LYS A 2 9.55 9.95 4.79
C LYS A 2 8.65 8.73 4.63
N LEU A 3 7.33 8.90 4.72
CA LEU A 3 6.39 7.83 4.42
C LEU A 3 6.21 7.65 2.91
N LEU A 4 6.38 6.42 2.44
CA LEU A 4 6.00 5.99 1.09
C LEU A 4 4.95 4.88 1.20
N ILE A 5 3.78 5.09 0.61
CA ILE A 5 2.73 4.07 0.51
C ILE A 5 2.77 3.49 -0.91
N PHE A 6 3.05 2.19 -1.00
CA PHE A 6 3.24 1.50 -2.27
C PHE A 6 2.06 0.58 -2.59
N SER A 7 1.50 0.73 -3.79
CA SER A 7 0.51 -0.19 -4.37
C SER A 7 1.17 -1.10 -5.41
N HIS A 8 1.13 -2.40 -5.16
CA HIS A 8 1.73 -3.43 -6.02
C HIS A 8 0.93 -3.68 -7.30
N ALA A 9 1.54 -4.33 -8.30
CA ALA A 9 0.84 -4.77 -9.50
C ALA A 9 -0.14 -5.92 -9.22
N ASN A 10 -1.21 -6.03 -10.02
CA ASN A 10 -2.16 -7.13 -9.91
C ASN A 10 -1.46 -8.49 -10.09
N GLY A 11 -1.72 -9.42 -9.17
CA GLY A 11 -1.10 -10.76 -9.17
C GLY A 11 0.29 -10.84 -8.53
N PHE A 12 0.89 -9.72 -8.10
CA PHE A 12 2.20 -9.69 -7.45
C PHE A 12 2.08 -9.08 -6.04
N PRO A 13 2.08 -9.88 -4.95
CA PRO A 13 1.99 -9.36 -3.59
C PRO A 13 3.09 -8.35 -3.25
N ALA A 14 2.86 -7.46 -2.29
CA ALA A 14 3.82 -6.41 -1.93
C ALA A 14 5.20 -6.98 -1.56
N SER A 15 5.24 -8.14 -0.89
CA SER A 15 6.47 -8.88 -0.58
C SER A 15 7.36 -9.22 -1.80
N THR A 16 6.82 -9.22 -3.02
CA THR A 16 7.60 -9.34 -4.28
C THR A 16 8.61 -8.20 -4.42
N TYR A 17 8.26 -7.00 -3.93
CA TYR A 17 9.06 -5.78 -4.02
C TYR A 17 10.06 -5.61 -2.86
N ARG A 18 10.24 -6.62 -1.99
CA ARG A 18 11.11 -6.50 -0.79
C ARG A 18 12.52 -5.99 -1.07
N LYS A 19 13.11 -6.33 -2.22
CA LYS A 19 14.45 -5.85 -2.62
C LYS A 19 14.43 -4.34 -2.88
N LEU A 20 13.39 -3.84 -3.56
CA LEU A 20 13.18 -2.41 -3.76
C LEU A 20 12.97 -1.70 -2.42
N PHE A 21 12.14 -2.26 -1.54
CA PHE A 21 11.90 -1.68 -0.22
C PHE A 21 13.18 -1.62 0.63
N ALA A 22 14.03 -2.63 0.57
CA ALA A 22 15.33 -2.62 1.23
C ALA A 22 16.25 -1.50 0.73
N LEU A 23 16.23 -1.21 -0.57
CA LEU A 23 16.99 -0.09 -1.15
C LEU A 23 16.42 1.27 -0.75
N LEU A 24 15.10 1.37 -0.51
CA LEU A 24 14.44 2.61 -0.09
C LEU A 24 14.49 2.86 1.42
N ALA A 25 14.72 1.81 2.23
CA ALA A 25 14.71 1.87 3.69
C ALA A 25 15.60 2.95 4.34
N PRO A 26 16.76 3.36 3.77
CA PRO A 26 17.54 4.46 4.34
C PRO A 26 16.80 5.81 4.40
N ASP A 27 15.92 6.06 3.43
CA ASP A 27 15.23 7.35 3.28
C ASP A 27 13.72 7.27 3.60
N TYR A 28 13.13 6.09 3.40
CA TYR A 28 11.68 5.89 3.43
C TYR A 28 11.27 4.78 4.39
N ARG A 29 10.18 5.04 5.12
CA ARG A 29 9.36 4.00 5.72
C ARG A 29 8.32 3.59 4.70
N VAL A 30 8.41 2.37 4.18
CA VAL A 30 7.47 1.86 3.17
C VAL A 30 6.31 1.14 3.86
N ALA A 31 5.08 1.56 3.56
CA ALA A 31 3.85 0.86 3.92
C ALA A 31 3.15 0.36 2.66
N SER A 32 2.47 -0.78 2.74
CA SER A 32 1.73 -1.37 1.61
C SER A 32 0.68 -2.35 2.11
N ILE A 33 -0.35 -2.57 1.30
CA ILE A 33 -1.25 -3.72 1.46
C ILE A 33 -0.56 -4.93 0.85
N GLU A 34 -0.42 -6.03 1.60
CA GLU A 34 0.29 -7.22 1.13
C GLU A 34 -0.42 -7.85 -0.07
N LYS A 35 -1.75 -7.99 -0.01
CA LYS A 35 -2.60 -8.53 -1.07
C LYS A 35 -3.98 -7.90 -1.04
N TYR A 36 -4.32 -7.10 -2.06
CA TYR A 36 -5.69 -6.62 -2.25
C TYR A 36 -6.68 -7.78 -2.44
N GLY A 37 -7.94 -7.55 -2.04
CA GLY A 37 -9.05 -8.50 -2.22
C GLY A 37 -9.01 -9.72 -1.29
N HIS A 38 -8.10 -9.74 -0.32
CA HIS A 38 -7.99 -10.81 0.68
C HIS A 38 -8.50 -10.41 2.06
N ALA A 39 -8.73 -9.12 2.29
CA ALA A 39 -9.32 -8.63 3.53
C ALA A 39 -10.85 -8.80 3.49
N PRO A 40 -11.47 -9.55 4.43
CA PRO A 40 -12.91 -9.79 4.41
C PRO A 40 -13.78 -8.53 4.50
N HIS A 41 -13.25 -7.45 5.07
CA HIS A 41 -13.95 -6.16 5.23
C HIS A 41 -13.92 -5.30 3.97
N TYR A 42 -13.09 -5.68 2.99
CA TYR A 42 -12.90 -5.01 1.71
C TYR A 42 -13.05 -6.01 0.56
N PRO A 43 -14.26 -6.59 0.36
CA PRO A 43 -14.47 -7.62 -0.64
C PRO A 43 -14.31 -7.07 -2.06
N VAL A 44 -13.83 -7.90 -2.98
CA VAL A 44 -13.77 -7.54 -4.39
C VAL A 44 -15.19 -7.44 -4.96
N THR A 45 -15.51 -6.28 -5.53
CA THR A 45 -16.77 -5.99 -6.23
C THR A 45 -16.50 -5.30 -7.56
N ASP A 46 -17.53 -5.13 -8.39
CA ASP A 46 -17.43 -4.41 -9.66
C ASP A 46 -16.83 -3.02 -9.46
N ASN A 47 -15.87 -2.68 -10.33
CA ASN A 47 -15.09 -1.44 -10.30
C ASN A 47 -14.24 -1.20 -9.03
N TRP A 48 -14.06 -2.23 -8.20
CA TRP A 48 -13.16 -2.26 -7.04
C TRP A 48 -13.27 -1.12 -6.01
N PRO A 49 -14.46 -0.54 -5.73
CA PRO A 49 -14.58 0.56 -4.76
C PRO A 49 -14.08 0.17 -3.37
N ARG A 50 -14.29 -1.08 -2.95
CA ARG A 50 -13.84 -1.56 -1.64
C ARG A 50 -12.32 -1.67 -1.52
N LEU A 51 -11.61 -1.88 -2.63
CA LEU A 51 -10.14 -1.89 -2.63
C LEU A 51 -9.58 -0.47 -2.52
N VAL A 52 -10.29 0.51 -3.07
CA VAL A 52 -10.01 1.93 -2.85
C VAL A 52 -10.20 2.27 -1.37
N ASP A 53 -11.29 1.82 -0.75
CA ASP A 53 -11.51 2.01 0.70
C ASP A 53 -10.39 1.38 1.54
N GLU A 54 -9.89 0.19 1.16
CA GLU A 54 -8.77 -0.48 1.82
C GLU A 54 -7.49 0.38 1.77
N LEU A 55 -7.19 0.94 0.60
CA LEU A 55 -6.05 1.85 0.41
C LEU A 55 -6.22 3.14 1.21
N CYS A 56 -7.41 3.76 1.19
CA CYS A 56 -7.71 4.94 1.99
C CYS A 56 -7.51 4.67 3.49
N ALA A 57 -7.99 3.53 3.99
CA ALA A 57 -7.80 3.12 5.38
C ALA A 57 -6.32 2.90 5.75
N LEU A 58 -5.50 2.39 4.82
CA LEU A 58 -4.04 2.34 5.00
C LEU A 58 -3.47 3.77 5.10
N ILE A 59 -3.84 4.67 4.19
CA ILE A 59 -3.34 6.05 4.16
C ILE A 59 -3.70 6.78 5.46
N GLU A 60 -4.96 6.71 5.89
CA GLU A 60 -5.42 7.34 7.13
C GLU A 60 -4.69 6.82 8.37
N ARG A 61 -4.38 5.52 8.40
CA ARG A 61 -3.63 4.90 9.51
C ARG A 61 -2.16 5.30 9.51
N GLU A 62 -1.51 5.33 8.35
CA GLU A 62 -0.06 5.47 8.26
C GLU A 62 0.40 6.94 8.20
N ALA A 63 -0.39 7.83 7.60
CA ALA A 63 -0.03 9.23 7.32
C ALA A 63 -0.51 10.22 8.41
N VAL A 64 -0.60 9.78 9.67
CA VAL A 64 -1.09 10.63 10.76
C VAL A 64 -0.09 11.73 11.10
N GLY A 65 -0.44 12.97 10.77
CA GLY A 65 0.41 14.15 11.07
C GLY A 65 1.65 14.28 10.18
N GLU A 66 1.78 13.46 9.13
CA GLU A 66 2.88 13.52 8.16
C GLU A 66 2.37 13.43 6.71
N ARG A 67 3.17 13.93 5.76
CA ARG A 67 2.87 13.78 4.32
C ARG A 67 3.33 12.41 3.82
N ALA A 68 2.50 11.75 3.03
CA ALA A 68 2.84 10.50 2.35
C ALA A 68 3.13 10.73 0.86
N LEU A 69 4.09 9.97 0.32
CA LEU A 69 4.23 9.75 -1.12
C LEU A 69 3.45 8.50 -1.50
N LEU A 70 2.53 8.62 -2.46
CA LEU A 70 1.74 7.50 -2.97
C LEU A 70 2.35 7.05 -4.30
N VAL A 71 2.77 5.79 -4.39
CA VAL A 71 3.42 5.22 -5.57
C VAL A 71 2.75 3.91 -5.96
N GLY A 72 2.36 3.79 -7.23
CA GLY A 72 1.89 2.53 -7.81
C GLY A 72 2.98 1.90 -8.69
N HIS A 73 2.88 0.60 -8.92
CA HIS A 73 3.57 -0.09 -10.00
C HIS A 73 2.93 0.20 -11.36
#